data_AF-A0AAX0ZDT5-F1
#
_entry.id   AF-A0AAX0ZDT5-F1
#
_cell.length_a   1.000
_cell.length_b   1.000
_cell.length_c   1.000
_cell.angle_alpha   90.00
_cell.angle_beta   90.00
_cell.angle_gamma   90.00
#
_symmetry.space_group_name_H-M   'P 1'
#
loop_
_entity.id
_entity.type
_entity.pdbx_description
1 polymer ?
#
loop_
_entity_poly.entity_id
_entity_poly.type
_entity_poly.pdbx_seq_one_letter_code
_entity_poly.pdbx_strand_id
1 'polypeptide(L)'
;MAAILWRGAKLKLFTYEHLKFSDILLAIAAFILIACLDQWLFSLLGTDATANDHAIDDAIQMRSTLWLVLLGTFIGPFIEEVVYRGLGLKYMFRGFSWVGVIILSALFTYTHGPSNFIEFLIYFQSAVVYSLVYLKTKRIVLPLLMHIVNNAFTFIPLLF
;
A
#
# COMPACT_ATOMS: atom_id res chain seq x y z
N MET A 1 -15.18 25.44 -4.39
CA MET A 1 -16.04 24.28 -4.75
C MET A 1 -15.80 23.06 -3.85
N ALA A 2 -14.54 22.66 -3.56
CA ALA A 2 -14.25 21.45 -2.75
C ALA A 2 -14.64 21.55 -1.26
N ALA A 3 -14.58 22.73 -0.64
CA ALA A 3 -14.89 22.91 0.78
C ALA A 3 -16.39 22.81 1.12
N ILE A 4 -17.28 22.91 0.14
CA ILE A 4 -18.74 22.92 0.35
C ILE A 4 -19.31 21.49 0.41
N LEU A 5 -18.61 20.49 -0.12
CA LEU A 5 -19.07 19.10 -0.13
C LEU A 5 -18.78 18.33 1.18
N TRP A 6 -17.94 18.88 2.07
CA TRP A 6 -17.45 18.15 3.25
C TRP A 6 -18.39 18.19 4.46
N ARG A 7 -19.24 19.22 4.59
CA ARG A 7 -19.99 19.49 5.84
C ARG A 7 -21.16 18.53 6.17
N GLY A 8 -21.27 17.38 5.51
CA GLY A 8 -22.32 16.40 5.81
C GLY A 8 -22.01 14.94 5.43
N ALA A 9 -20.81 14.63 4.92
CA ALA A 9 -20.49 13.29 4.46
C ALA A 9 -20.12 12.38 5.66
N LYS A 10 -21.02 11.47 6.04
CA LYS A 10 -20.66 10.34 6.92
C LYS A 10 -19.72 9.40 6.15
N LEU A 11 -18.41 9.60 6.29
CA LEU A 11 -17.39 8.76 5.65
C LEU A 11 -17.41 7.36 6.27
N LYS A 12 -18.07 6.43 5.60
CA LYS A 12 -17.98 5.00 5.92
C LYS A 12 -16.72 4.46 5.26
N LEU A 13 -15.61 4.38 5.98
CA LEU A 13 -14.36 3.82 5.43
C LEU A 13 -14.38 2.28 5.51
N PHE A 14 -14.74 1.76 6.67
CA PHE A 14 -14.81 0.34 6.95
C PHE A 14 -16.20 -0.23 6.70
N THR A 15 -16.23 -1.44 6.14
CA THR A 15 -17.46 -2.22 5.94
C THR A 15 -17.39 -3.43 6.85
N TYR A 16 -18.35 -3.56 7.77
CA TYR A 16 -18.37 -4.60 8.81
C TYR A 16 -19.05 -5.90 8.37
N GLU A 17 -19.43 -6.03 7.10
CA GLU A 17 -19.98 -7.28 6.56
C GLU A 17 -18.96 -8.42 6.68
N HIS A 18 -19.42 -9.65 6.80
CA HIS A 18 -18.53 -10.82 6.88
C HIS A 18 -17.67 -10.98 5.62
N LEU A 19 -16.38 -11.26 5.81
CA LEU A 19 -15.47 -11.63 4.72
C LEU A 19 -15.92 -12.94 4.10
N LYS A 20 -16.02 -12.96 2.76
CA LYS A 20 -16.28 -14.21 2.04
C LYS A 20 -14.99 -14.98 1.88
N PHE A 21 -15.07 -16.30 1.86
CA PHE A 21 -13.90 -17.15 1.58
C PHE A 21 -13.22 -16.79 0.25
N SER A 22 -14.01 -16.43 -0.77
CA SER A 22 -13.49 -15.92 -2.05
C SER A 22 -12.65 -14.66 -1.93
N ASP A 23 -12.97 -13.77 -0.98
CA ASP A 23 -12.24 -12.53 -0.77
C ASP A 23 -10.85 -12.82 -0.16
N ILE A 24 -10.79 -13.82 0.73
CA ILE A 24 -9.53 -14.29 1.34
C ILE A 24 -8.66 -14.95 0.28
N LEU A 25 -9.22 -15.84 -0.54
CA LEU A 25 -8.49 -16.47 -1.65
C LEU A 25 -7.94 -15.44 -2.64
N LEU A 26 -8.74 -14.41 -2.96
CA LEU A 26 -8.29 -13.31 -3.81
C LEU A 26 -7.10 -12.56 -3.18
N ALA A 27 -7.17 -12.24 -1.88
CA ALA A 27 -6.09 -11.55 -1.19
C ALA A 27 -4.80 -12.39 -1.16
N ILE A 28 -4.90 -13.70 -0.92
CA ILE A 28 -3.75 -14.63 -0.96
C ILE A 28 -3.14 -14.68 -2.37
N ALA A 29 -3.98 -14.88 -3.40
CA ALA A 29 -3.49 -14.92 -4.79
C ALA A 29 -2.85 -13.60 -5.21
N ALA A 30 -3.43 -12.47 -4.80
CA ALA A 30 -2.88 -11.15 -5.07
C ALA A 30 -1.56 -10.90 -4.32
N PHE A 31 -1.42 -11.40 -3.09
CA PHE A 31 -0.17 -11.32 -2.34
C PHE A 31 0.95 -12.16 -2.99
N ILE A 32 0.62 -13.38 -3.44
CA ILE A 32 1.56 -14.22 -4.21
C ILE A 32 1.98 -13.52 -5.51
N LEU A 33 1.04 -12.88 -6.21
CA LEU A 33 1.35 -12.10 -7.41
C LEU A 33 2.34 -10.97 -7.11
N ILE A 34 2.12 -10.19 -6.05
CA ILE A 34 3.06 -9.13 -5.61
C ILE A 34 4.44 -9.72 -5.36
N ALA A 35 4.54 -10.79 -4.57
CA ALA A 35 5.82 -11.42 -4.25
C ALA A 35 6.56 -11.93 -5.50
N CYS A 36 5.86 -12.54 -6.45
CA CYS A 36 6.46 -12.98 -7.71
C CYS A 36 6.93 -11.81 -8.58
N LEU A 37 6.17 -10.71 -8.63
CA LEU A 37 6.55 -9.51 -9.37
C LEU A 37 7.74 -8.82 -8.73
N ASP A 38 7.78 -8.70 -7.40
CA ASP A 38 8.90 -8.12 -6.66
C ASP A 38 10.16 -8.95 -6.90
N GLN A 39 10.11 -10.29 -6.77
CA GLN A 39 11.24 -11.16 -7.06
C GLN A 39 11.80 -10.94 -8.48
N TRP A 40 10.92 -10.80 -9.46
CA TRP A 40 11.33 -10.53 -10.84
C TRP A 40 11.93 -9.12 -10.99
N LEU A 41 11.30 -8.09 -10.41
CA LEU A 41 11.78 -6.71 -10.51
C LEU A 41 13.11 -6.49 -9.77
N PHE A 42 13.30 -7.06 -8.58
CA PHE A 42 14.57 -7.01 -7.87
C PHE A 42 15.69 -7.73 -8.65
N SER A 43 15.37 -8.84 -9.35
CA SER A 43 16.34 -9.49 -10.24
C SER A 43 16.82 -8.58 -11.39
N LEU A 44 15.96 -7.67 -11.85
CA LEU A 44 16.31 -6.66 -12.85
C LEU A 44 17.05 -5.47 -12.26
N LEU A 45 16.74 -5.11 -11.00
CA LEU A 45 17.41 -4.04 -10.27
C LEU A 45 18.87 -4.41 -9.95
N GLY A 46 19.14 -5.70 -9.73
CA GLY A 46 20.47 -6.21 -9.40
C GLY A 46 20.86 -6.03 -7.92
N THR A 47 19.90 -5.66 -7.07
CA THR A 47 20.01 -5.51 -5.62
C THR A 47 18.74 -6.03 -4.97
N ASP A 48 18.81 -6.38 -3.68
CA ASP A 48 17.66 -6.83 -2.88
C ASP A 48 17.05 -5.70 -2.03
N ALA A 49 17.47 -4.45 -2.28
CA ALA A 49 17.06 -3.27 -1.53
C ALA A 49 16.89 -2.06 -2.45
N THR A 50 15.88 -1.25 -2.15
CA THR A 50 15.57 0.02 -2.82
C THR A 50 16.21 1.21 -2.11
N ALA A 51 16.24 2.38 -2.76
CA ALA A 51 16.69 3.61 -2.11
C ALA A 51 15.89 3.97 -0.84
N ASN A 52 14.60 3.63 -0.80
CA ASN A 52 13.76 3.80 0.39
C ASN A 52 14.21 2.89 1.54
N ASP A 53 14.55 1.63 1.24
CA ASP A 53 15.02 0.68 2.25
C ASP A 53 16.32 1.18 2.90
N HIS A 54 17.26 1.68 2.09
CA HIS A 54 18.48 2.31 2.61
C HIS A 54 18.19 3.56 3.45
N ALA A 55 17.23 4.40 3.05
CA ALA A 55 16.84 5.56 3.85
C ALA A 55 16.22 5.16 5.20
N ILE A 56 15.51 4.03 5.25
CA ILE A 56 14.99 3.45 6.49
C ILE A 56 16.14 2.95 7.37
N ASP A 57 17.11 2.23 6.80
CA ASP A 57 18.30 1.74 7.52
C ASP A 57 19.09 2.89 8.16
N ASP A 58 19.29 3.98 7.42
CA ASP A 58 19.94 5.20 7.92
C ASP A 58 19.12 5.84 9.05
N ALA A 59 17.79 5.88 8.92
CA ALA A 59 16.91 6.44 9.93
C ALA A 59 16.94 5.63 11.24
N ILE A 60 17.14 4.31 11.17
CA ILE A 60 17.28 3.43 12.34
C ILE A 60 18.51 3.82 13.16
N GLN A 61 19.63 4.18 12.54
CA GLN A 61 20.81 4.61 13.28
C GLN A 61 20.60 5.91 14.09
N MET A 62 19.59 6.70 13.72
CA MET A 62 19.31 8.01 14.32
C MET A 62 18.07 8.03 15.24
N ARG A 63 17.32 6.93 15.33
CA ARG A 63 16.02 6.83 16.02
C ARG A 63 15.89 5.49 16.74
N SER A 64 14.79 5.31 17.49
CA SER A 64 14.49 4.01 18.08
C SER A 64 13.97 3.05 17.01
N THR A 65 14.66 1.92 16.83
CA THR A 65 14.26 0.83 15.93
C THR A 65 12.82 0.39 16.16
N LEU A 66 12.41 0.21 17.42
CA LEU A 66 11.05 -0.21 17.76
C LEU A 66 10.00 0.77 17.23
N TRP A 67 10.25 2.08 17.36
CA TRP A 67 9.34 3.10 16.84
C TRP A 67 9.22 3.06 15.31
N LEU A 68 10.34 2.88 14.60
CA LEU A 68 10.33 2.76 13.14
C LEU A 68 9.62 1.50 12.66
N VAL A 69 9.81 0.37 13.33
CA VAL A 69 9.12 -0.88 12.99
C VAL A 69 7.61 -0.76 13.20
N LEU A 70 7.16 -0.14 14.31
CA LEU A 70 5.74 0.11 14.54
C LEU A 70 5.14 1.05 13.48
N LEU A 71 5.87 2.10 13.12
CA LEU A 71 5.43 3.05 12.11
C LEU A 71 5.36 2.41 10.72
N GLY A 72 6.45 1.79 10.25
CA GLY A 72 6.54 1.21 8.91
C GLY A 72 5.66 -0.03 8.71
N THR A 73 5.48 -0.85 9.75
CA THR A 73 4.68 -2.09 9.62
C THR A 73 3.18 -1.82 9.73
N PHE A 74 2.75 -0.92 10.62
CA PHE A 74 1.34 -0.78 10.97
C PHE A 74 0.76 0.60 10.65
N ILE A 75 1.38 1.66 11.17
CA ILE A 75 0.79 3.01 11.13
C ILE A 75 0.85 3.61 9.71
N GLY A 76 2.00 3.50 9.04
CA GLY A 76 2.21 3.93 7.65
C GLY A 76 1.20 3.26 6.71
N PRO A 77 1.19 1.91 6.60
CA PRO A 77 0.23 1.19 5.79
C PRO A 77 -1.23 1.52 6.12
N PHE A 78 -1.58 1.71 7.39
CA PHE A 78 -2.92 2.13 7.78
C PHE A 78 -3.30 3.50 7.20
N ILE A 79 -2.44 4.50 7.37
CA ILE A 79 -2.69 5.86 6.86
C ILE A 79 -2.78 5.82 5.33
N GLU A 80 -1.85 5.13 4.68
CA GLU A 80 -1.79 5.02 3.23
C GLU A 80 -3.04 4.37 2.66
N GLU A 81 -3.50 3.23 3.20
CA GLU A 81 -4.73 2.60 2.70
C GLU A 81 -5.98 3.46 2.94
N VAL A 82 -6.05 4.18 4.06
CA VAL A 82 -7.12 5.14 4.32
C VAL A 82 -7.09 6.27 3.28
N VAL A 83 -5.93 6.84 2.99
CA VAL A 83 -5.77 7.94 2.03
C VAL A 83 -6.06 7.48 0.61
N TYR A 84 -5.38 6.45 0.13
CA TYR A 84 -5.44 6.06 -1.28
C TYR A 84 -6.71 5.27 -1.61
N ARG A 85 -7.12 4.28 -0.80
CA ARG A 85 -8.28 3.42 -1.12
C ARG A 85 -9.55 3.99 -0.48
N GLY A 86 -9.44 4.37 0.79
CA GLY A 86 -10.56 4.86 1.59
C GLY A 86 -11.10 6.22 1.18
N LEU A 87 -10.22 7.20 0.98
CA LEU A 87 -10.60 8.56 0.56
C LEU A 87 -10.48 8.72 -0.96
N GLY A 88 -9.34 8.32 -1.52
CA GLY A 88 -9.03 8.42 -2.94
C GLY A 88 -10.00 7.63 -3.82
N LEU A 89 -9.89 6.31 -3.82
CA LEU A 89 -10.71 5.48 -4.72
C LEU A 89 -12.20 5.47 -4.37
N LYS A 90 -12.55 5.48 -3.07
CA LYS A 90 -13.95 5.41 -2.65
C LYS A 90 -14.74 6.68 -2.94
N TYR A 91 -14.15 7.85 -2.66
CA TYR A 91 -14.87 9.12 -2.67
C TYR A 91 -14.38 10.07 -3.76
N MET A 92 -13.07 10.30 -3.88
CA MET A 92 -12.53 11.24 -4.85
C MET A 92 -12.68 10.75 -6.30
N PHE A 93 -12.37 9.49 -6.58
CA PHE A 93 -12.49 8.86 -7.90
C PHE A 93 -13.73 7.97 -8.03
N ARG A 94 -14.80 8.27 -7.27
CA ARG A 94 -16.06 7.54 -7.38
C ARG A 94 -16.63 7.69 -8.79
N GLY A 95 -16.88 6.58 -9.48
CA GLY A 95 -17.36 6.56 -10.87
C GLY A 95 -16.24 6.61 -11.94
N PHE A 96 -15.01 6.94 -11.55
CA PHE A 96 -13.83 6.98 -12.43
C PHE A 96 -12.71 6.08 -11.87
N SER A 97 -13.09 4.92 -11.33
CA SER A 97 -12.18 4.12 -10.50
C SER A 97 -10.91 3.66 -11.22
N TRP A 98 -10.96 3.37 -12.53
CA TRP A 98 -9.76 2.98 -13.29
C TRP A 98 -8.75 4.12 -13.45
N VAL A 99 -9.22 5.34 -13.71
CA VAL A 99 -8.37 6.54 -13.71
C VAL A 99 -7.79 6.77 -12.31
N GLY A 100 -8.62 6.58 -11.28
CA GLY A 100 -8.19 6.65 -9.89
C GLY A 100 -7.10 5.64 -9.54
N VAL A 101 -7.19 4.40 -10.03
CA VAL A 101 -6.14 3.37 -9.80
C VAL A 101 -4.80 3.85 -10.31
N ILE A 102 -4.74 4.32 -11.56
CA ILE A 102 -3.46 4.76 -12.16
C ILE A 102 -2.89 5.97 -11.43
N ILE A 103 -3.72 7.01 -11.22
CA ILE A 103 -3.26 8.25 -10.59
C ILE A 103 -2.83 8.02 -9.13
N LEU A 104 -3.65 7.32 -8.34
CA LEU A 104 -3.35 7.11 -6.92
C LEU A 104 -2.20 6.13 -6.71
N SER A 105 -2.07 5.10 -7.55
CA SER A 105 -0.89 4.23 -7.51
C SER A 105 0.38 4.98 -7.87
N ALA A 106 0.34 5.87 -8.87
CA ALA A 106 1.51 6.69 -9.21
C ALA A 106 1.89 7.63 -8.06
N LEU A 107 0.91 8.29 -7.43
CA LEU A 107 1.14 9.14 -6.26
C LEU A 107 1.72 8.34 -5.08
N PHE A 108 1.17 7.16 -4.78
CA PHE A 108 1.70 6.23 -3.78
C PHE A 108 3.17 5.89 -4.05
N THR A 109 3.49 5.55 -5.29
CA THR A 109 4.86 5.26 -5.69
C THR A 109 5.78 6.44 -5.46
N TYR A 110 5.38 7.66 -5.86
CA TYR A 110 6.23 8.84 -5.66
C TYR A 110 6.45 9.18 -4.18
N THR A 111 5.51 8.87 -3.27
CA THR A 111 5.73 9.08 -1.84
C THR A 111 6.79 8.13 -1.25
N HIS A 112 7.13 7.05 -1.94
CA HIS A 112 8.22 6.13 -1.58
C HIS A 112 9.58 6.53 -2.18
N GLY A 113 9.66 7.65 -2.90
CA GLY A 113 10.93 8.20 -3.39
C GLY A 113 11.76 7.27 -4.30
N PRO A 114 11.17 6.63 -5.33
CA PRO A 114 11.91 5.73 -6.21
C PRO A 114 13.06 6.46 -6.90
N SER A 115 14.26 5.88 -6.86
CA SER A 115 15.47 6.46 -7.44
C SER A 115 15.58 6.22 -8.96
N ASN A 116 14.87 5.20 -9.46
CA ASN A 116 14.92 4.77 -10.85
C ASN A 116 13.59 4.14 -11.29
N PHE A 117 13.48 3.80 -12.58
CA PHE A 117 12.24 3.27 -13.14
C PHE A 117 11.87 1.87 -12.60
N ILE A 118 12.83 1.03 -12.25
CA ILE A 118 12.55 -0.31 -11.70
C ILE A 118 11.97 -0.18 -10.29
N GLU A 119 12.57 0.67 -9.44
CA GLU A 119 11.99 0.98 -8.11
C GLU A 119 10.59 1.59 -8.22
N PHE A 120 10.37 2.46 -9.22
CA PHE A 120 9.02 2.96 -9.50
C PHE A 120 8.05 1.80 -9.73
N LEU A 121 8.42 0.82 -10.56
CA LEU A 121 7.57 -0.33 -10.85
C LEU A 121 7.33 -1.23 -9.62
N ILE A 122 8.30 -1.39 -8.73
CA ILE A 122 8.18 -2.18 -7.48
C ILE A 122 7.04 -1.62 -6.62
N TYR A 123 7.05 -0.32 -6.33
CA TYR A 123 5.96 0.28 -5.54
C TYR A 123 4.66 0.40 -6.33
N PHE A 124 4.75 0.71 -7.63
CA PHE A 124 3.58 0.94 -8.47
C PHE A 124 2.74 -0.32 -8.65
N GLN A 125 3.40 -1.47 -8.90
CA GLN A 125 2.69 -2.73 -9.08
C GLN A 125 1.94 -3.12 -7.80
N SER A 126 2.58 -3.01 -6.63
CA SER A 126 1.96 -3.27 -5.33
C SER A 126 0.74 -2.37 -5.11
N ALA A 127 0.90 -1.06 -5.39
CA ALA A 127 -0.17 -0.10 -5.26
C ALA A 127 -1.35 -0.38 -6.21
N VAL A 128 -1.09 -0.80 -7.44
CA VAL A 128 -2.14 -1.22 -8.38
C VAL A 128 -2.86 -2.45 -7.83
N VAL A 129 -2.14 -3.48 -7.40
CA VAL A 129 -2.75 -4.73 -6.90
C VAL A 129 -3.63 -4.47 -5.68
N TYR A 130 -3.17 -3.72 -4.68
CA TYR A 130 -3.99 -3.33 -3.52
C TYR A 130 -5.25 -2.57 -3.94
N SER A 131 -5.14 -1.68 -4.92
CA SER A 131 -6.28 -0.95 -5.47
C SER A 131 -7.28 -1.87 -6.17
N LEU A 132 -6.82 -2.88 -6.91
CA LEU A 132 -7.68 -3.87 -7.56
C LEU A 132 -8.41 -4.76 -6.54
N VAL A 133 -7.71 -5.23 -5.50
CA VAL A 133 -8.32 -5.98 -4.39
C VAL A 133 -9.40 -5.13 -3.71
N TYR A 134 -9.12 -3.86 -3.44
CA TYR A 134 -10.12 -2.93 -2.92
C TYR A 134 -11.31 -2.76 -3.87
N LEU A 135 -11.08 -2.56 -5.17
CA LEU A 135 -12.17 -2.36 -6.12
C LEU A 135 -13.06 -3.59 -6.27
N LYS A 136 -12.50 -4.80 -6.15
CA LYS A 136 -13.24 -6.06 -6.23
C LYS A 136 -14.04 -6.36 -4.97
N THR A 137 -13.45 -6.13 -3.80
CA THR A 137 -14.03 -6.55 -2.51
C THR A 137 -14.79 -5.42 -1.82
N LYS A 138 -14.50 -4.16 -2.16
CA LYS A 138 -14.98 -2.94 -1.49
C LYS A 138 -14.65 -2.89 0.01
N ARG A 139 -13.54 -3.54 0.40
CA ARG A 139 -13.06 -3.64 1.78
C ARG A 139 -11.62 -3.13 1.87
N ILE A 140 -11.39 -2.12 2.70
CA ILE A 140 -10.04 -1.57 2.95
C ILE A 140 -9.21 -2.54 3.80
N VAL A 141 -9.85 -3.36 4.64
CA VAL A 141 -9.15 -4.29 5.53
C VAL A 141 -8.29 -5.31 4.77
N LEU A 142 -8.72 -5.76 3.59
CA LEU A 142 -7.95 -6.73 2.80
C LEU A 142 -6.64 -6.17 2.25
N PRO A 143 -6.62 -5.07 1.46
CA PRO A 143 -5.35 -4.47 1.04
C PRO A 143 -4.52 -4.01 2.23
N LEU A 144 -5.13 -3.52 3.32
CA LEU A 144 -4.40 -3.16 4.54
C LEU A 144 -3.65 -4.34 5.15
N LEU A 145 -4.31 -5.48 5.33
CA LEU A 145 -3.64 -6.67 5.87
C LEU A 145 -2.54 -7.17 4.92
N MET A 146 -2.78 -7.18 3.62
CA MET A 146 -1.75 -7.52 2.63
C MET A 146 -0.54 -6.58 2.73
N HIS A 147 -0.79 -5.29 2.89
CA HIS A 147 0.25 -4.26 2.95
C HIS A 147 1.04 -4.29 4.26
N ILE A 148 0.36 -4.53 5.39
CA ILE A 148 1.01 -4.78 6.69
C ILE A 148 1.90 -6.02 6.60
N VAL A 149 1.39 -7.13 6.05
CA VAL A 149 2.16 -8.36 5.89
C VAL A 149 3.38 -8.14 4.99
N ASN A 150 3.23 -7.40 3.89
CA ASN A 150 4.34 -7.05 3.00
C ASN A 150 5.43 -6.25 3.74
N ASN A 151 5.04 -5.18 4.44
CA ASN A 151 5.99 -4.38 5.21
C ASN A 151 6.60 -5.14 6.39
N ALA A 152 5.89 -6.09 6.99
CA ALA A 152 6.42 -6.91 8.07
C ALA A 152 7.67 -7.69 7.63
N PHE A 153 7.74 -8.16 6.37
CA PHE A 153 8.92 -8.84 5.84
C PHE A 153 10.15 -7.92 5.75
N THR A 154 9.95 -6.61 5.56
CA THR A 154 11.04 -5.61 5.53
C THR A 154 11.39 -5.13 6.94
N PHE A 155 10.41 -4.77 7.75
CA PHE A 155 10.63 -4.06 9.02
C PHE A 155 10.89 -4.99 10.21
N ILE A 156 10.27 -6.17 10.31
CA ILE A 156 10.47 -7.08 11.47
C ILE A 156 11.93 -7.54 11.60
N PRO A 157 12.64 -7.91 10.51
CA PRO A 157 14.05 -8.30 10.60
C PRO A 157 14.95 -7.24 11.22
N LEU A 158 14.60 -5.95 11.13
CA LEU A 158 15.37 -4.84 11.68
C LEU A 158 15.43 -4.82 13.21
N LEU A 159 14.61 -5.63 13.90
CA LEU A 159 14.63 -5.76 15.37
C LEU A 159 15.77 -6.65 15.90
N PHE A 160 16.46 -7.39 15.03
CA PHE A 160 17.45 -8.40 15.41
C PHE A 160 18.80 -8.14 14.73
#